data_AF-A0A522ZYG8-F1
#
_entry.id   AF-A0A522ZYG8-F1
#
_cell.length_a   1.000
_cell.length_b   1.000
_cell.length_c   1.000
_cell.angle_alpha   90.00
_cell.angle_beta   90.00
_cell.angle_gamma   90.00
#
_symmetry.space_group_name_H-M   'P 1'
#
loop_
_entity.id
_entity.type
_entity.pdbx_description
1 polymer ?
#
loop_
_entity_poly.entity_id
_entity_poly.type
_entity_poly.pdbx_seq_one_letter_code
_entity_poly.pdbx_strand_id
1 'polypeptide(L)' 'MAQIINMAGWREQKAAATQSAPPLECPLCDGTVAATNVVSDGTTTYRCAGHGHRALTWRINAEGEMLRGATGQRYY' A
#
# COMPACT_ATOMS: atom_id res chain seq x y z
N MET A 1 -8.04 6.63 -33.34
CA MET A 1 -8.19 7.61 -32.24
C MET A 1 -7.44 7.07 -31.03
N ALA A 2 -6.20 7.53 -30.81
CA ALA A 2 -5.43 7.12 -29.64
C ALA A 2 -6.08 7.77 -28.42
N GLN A 3 -6.74 6.98 -27.58
CA GLN A 3 -7.23 7.46 -26.28
C GLN A 3 -6.01 7.81 -25.44
N ILE A 4 -5.70 9.10 -25.38
CA ILE A 4 -4.79 9.65 -24.39
C ILE A 4 -5.50 9.43 -23.07
N ILE A 5 -5.17 8.32 -22.41
CA ILE A 5 -5.62 8.03 -21.05
C ILE A 5 -5.11 9.21 -20.22
N ASN A 6 -6.06 10.06 -19.84
CA ASN A 6 -5.83 11.33 -19.18
C ASN A 6 -5.05 11.05 -17.89
N MET A 7 -3.74 11.31 -17.89
CA MET A 7 -2.84 11.00 -16.77
C MET A 7 -3.23 11.75 -15.48
N ALA A 8 -4.12 12.75 -15.56
CA ALA A 8 -4.71 13.38 -14.39
C ALA A 8 -5.67 12.43 -13.64
N GLY A 9 -6.56 11.74 -14.35
CA GLY A 9 -7.59 10.90 -13.73
C GLY A 9 -7.03 9.67 -13.02
N TRP A 10 -5.90 9.12 -13.49
CA TRP A 10 -5.26 7.97 -12.84
C TRP A 10 -4.71 8.34 -11.46
N ARG A 11 -4.18 9.57 -11.29
CA ARG A 11 -3.64 10.03 -10.01
C ARG A 11 -4.74 10.27 -8.99
N GLU A 12 -5.86 10.83 -9.42
CA GLU A 12 -7.03 11.09 -8.57
C GLU A 12 -7.67 9.78 -8.10
N GLN A 13 -7.86 8.81 -9.00
CA GLN A 13 -8.38 7.49 -8.66
C GLN A 13 -7.47 6.75 -7.66
N LYS A 14 -6.16 6.84 -7.86
CA LYS A 14 -5.17 6.26 -6.95
C LYS A 14 -5.19 6.91 -5.56
N ALA A 15 -5.32 8.24 -5.52
CA ALA A 15 -5.41 8.98 -4.26
C ALA A 15 -6.69 8.62 -3.50
N ALA A 16 -7.83 8.57 -4.19
CA ALA A 16 -9.11 8.16 -3.62
C ALA A 16 -9.07 6.70 -3.10
N ALA A 17 -8.48 5.78 -3.87
CA ALA A 17 -8.30 4.40 -3.44
C ALA A 17 -7.42 4.29 -2.19
N THR A 18 -6.33 5.05 -2.13
CA THR A 18 -5.42 5.06 -0.98
C THR A 18 -6.09 5.64 0.28
N GLN A 19 -6.93 6.67 0.13
CA GLN A 19 -7.69 7.25 1.24
C GLN A 19 -8.85 6.35 1.71
N SER A 20 -9.40 5.54 0.81
CA SER A 20 -10.53 4.65 1.12
C SER A 20 -10.09 3.28 1.65
N ALA A 21 -8.80 2.96 1.54
CA ALA A 21 -8.26 1.70 2.03
C ALA A 21 -8.33 1.66 3.57
N PRO A 22 -8.74 0.52 4.17
CA PRO A 22 -8.84 0.40 5.61
C PRO A 22 -7.45 0.57 6.25
N PRO A 23 -7.34 1.27 7.38
CA PRO A 23 -6.08 1.34 8.11
C PRO A 23 -5.79 -0.04 8.72
N LEU A 24 -4.51 -0.42 8.82
CA LEU A 24 -4.09 -1.70 9.37
C LEU A 24 -3.14 -1.53 10.54
N GLU A 25 -3.18 -2.48 11.47
CA GLU A 25 -2.20 -2.55 12.55
C GLU A 25 -0.83 -2.93 12.01
N CYS A 26 0.17 -2.25 12.55
CA CYS A 26 1.56 -2.43 12.23
C CYS A 26 2.13 -3.66 12.95
N PRO A 27 2.75 -4.62 12.25
CA PRO A 27 3.32 -5.80 12.90
C PRO A 27 4.45 -5.52 13.91
N LEU A 28 5.12 -4.36 13.79
CA LEU A 28 6.25 -3.96 14.63
C LEU A 28 5.88 -2.94 15.72
N CYS A 29 4.64 -2.45 15.71
CA CYS A 29 4.23 -1.36 16.58
C CYS A 29 2.72 -1.46 16.81
N ASP A 30 2.26 -1.27 18.05
CA ASP A 30 0.82 -1.32 18.38
C ASP A 30 0.02 -0.10 17.85
N GLY A 31 0.43 0.44 16.70
CA GLY A 31 -0.18 1.58 16.03
C GLY A 31 -0.87 1.19 14.73
N THR A 32 -2.02 1.80 14.47
CA THR A 32 -2.70 1.69 13.17
C THR A 32 -2.02 2.62 12.16
N VAL A 33 -1.75 2.11 10.96
CA VAL A 33 -1.16 2.86 9.85
C VAL A 33 -2.12 2.95 8.67
N ALA A 34 -2.15 4.11 8.03
CA ALA A 34 -2.89 4.31 6.79
C ALA A 34 -2.15 3.68 5.61
N ALA A 35 -2.91 3.30 4.58
CA ALA A 35 -2.34 2.88 3.31
C ALA A 35 -1.51 4.03 2.70
N THR A 36 -0.38 3.66 2.10
CA THR A 36 0.50 4.60 1.38
C THR A 36 0.36 4.50 -0.13
N ASN A 37 -0.17 3.37 -0.62
CA ASN A 37 -0.38 3.12 -2.03
C ASN A 37 -1.42 2.02 -2.22
N VAL A 38 -2.30 2.17 -3.22
CA VAL A 38 -3.16 1.09 -3.72
C VAL A 38 -2.88 0.92 -5.21
N VAL A 39 -2.60 -0.32 -5.61
CA VAL A 39 -2.37 -0.71 -7.00
C VAL A 39 -3.69 -1.23 -7.60
N SER A 40 -3.85 -1.12 -8.92
CA SER A 40 -5.08 -1.52 -9.62
C SER A 40 -5.45 -3.00 -9.50
N ASP A 41 -4.51 -3.85 -9.08
CA ASP A 41 -4.73 -5.27 -8.76
C ASP A 41 -5.35 -5.49 -7.37
N GLY A 42 -5.68 -4.41 -6.65
CA GLY A 42 -6.18 -4.46 -5.28
C GLY A 42 -5.09 -4.56 -4.21
N THR A 43 -3.81 -4.56 -4.61
CA THR A 43 -2.72 -4.60 -3.64
C THR A 43 -2.57 -3.26 -2.93
N THR A 44 -2.63 -3.30 -1.61
CA THR A 44 -2.43 -2.12 -0.75
C THR A 44 -1.09 -2.20 -0.04
N THR A 45 -0.30 -1.12 -0.12
CA THR A 45 0.99 -0.99 0.57
C THR A 45 0.85 -0.13 1.81
N TYR A 46 1.34 -0.64 2.92
CA TYR A 46 1.40 0.06 4.21
C TYR A 46 2.85 0.32 4.57
N ARG A 47 3.08 1.41 5.30
CA ARG A 47 4.40 1.78 5.80
C ARG A 47 4.29 2.21 7.24
N CYS A 48 5.12 1.62 8.09
CA CYS A 48 5.34 2.08 9.44
C CYS A 48 6.74 2.67 9.60
N ALA A 49 6.86 3.75 10.37
CA ALA A 49 8.13 4.17 10.96
C ALA A 49 8.55 3.14 12.04
N GLY A 50 9.38 2.16 11.68
CA GLY A 50 9.84 1.16 12.64
C GLY A 50 10.69 1.75 13.76
N HIS A 51 10.74 1.06 14.89
CA HIS A 51 11.63 1.39 16.01
C HIS A 51 13.10 1.24 15.58
N GLY A 52 13.88 2.33 15.63
CA GLY A 52 15.33 2.28 15.47
C GLY A 52 15.86 2.33 14.03
N HIS A 53 15.27 3.17 13.17
CA HIS A 53 15.80 3.62 11.86
C HIS A 53 15.39 2.85 10.59
N ARG A 54 14.62 1.76 10.68
CA ARG A 54 14.12 1.05 9.47
C ARG A 54 12.60 1.10 9.40
N ALA A 55 12.08 1.77 8.37
CA ALA A 55 10.66 1.75 8.09
C ALA A 55 10.26 0.36 7.56
N LEU A 56 9.34 -0.31 8.24
CA LEU A 56 8.70 -1.51 7.72
C LEU A 56 7.73 -1.10 6.62
N THR A 57 7.75 -1.81 5.49
CA THR A 57 6.79 -1.63 4.39
C THR A 57 6.24 -2.98 3.97
N TRP A 58 4.94 -3.21 4.15
CA TRP A 58 4.30 -4.47 3.78
C TRP A 58 3.17 -4.24 2.79
N ARG A 59 2.79 -5.30 2.08
CA ARG A 59 1.73 -5.28 1.08
C ARG A 59 0.68 -6.30 1.44
N ILE A 60 -0.58 -5.95 1.24
CA ILE A 60 -1.73 -6.82 1.45
C ILE A 60 -2.48 -6.93 0.12
N ASN A 61 -2.84 -8.14 -0.30
CA ASN A 61 -3.66 -8.34 -1.50
C ASN A 61 -5.15 -8.00 -1.23
N ALA A 62 -5.99 -8.07 -2.26
CA ALA A 62 -7.43 -7.82 -2.13
C ALA A 62 -8.15 -8.83 -1.19
N GLU A 63 -7.54 -9.99 -0.93
CA GLU A 63 -8.06 -11.04 -0.03
C GLU A 63 -7.64 -10.83 1.43
N GLY A 64 -6.84 -9.80 1.72
CA GLY A 64 -6.35 -9.51 3.07
C GLY A 64 -5.08 -10.27 3.45
N GLU A 65 -4.46 -11.00 2.52
CA GLU A 65 -3.24 -11.74 2.76
C GLU A 65 -1.99 -10.87 2.58
N MET A 66 -1.01 -11.07 3.45
CA MET A 66 0.27 -10.37 3.37
C MET A 66 1.13 -10.93 2.23
N LEU A 67 1.38 -10.08 1.23
CA LEU A 67 2.24 -10.38 0.10
C LEU A 67 3.72 -10.24 0.50
N ARG A 68 4.54 -11.19 0.07
CA ARG A 68 6.00 -11.06 0.11
C ARG A 68 6.42 -9.95 -0.86
N GLY A 69 7.48 -9.21 -0.53
CA GLY A 69 8.01 -8.14 -1.38
C GLY A 69 8.30 -8.59 -2.82
N ALA A 70 8.33 -7.65 -3.77
CA ALA A 70 8.54 -7.93 -5.20
C ALA A 70 9.84 -8.70 -5.53
N THR A 71 10.80 -8.75 -4.59
CA THR A 71 12.07 -9.50 -4.66
C THR A 71 12.07 -10.79 -3.84
N GLY A 72 10.92 -11.27 -3.37
CA GLY A 72 10.82 -12.44 -2.49
C GLY A 72 11.26 -12.19 -1.05
N GLN A 73 11.67 -10.97 -0.70
CA GLN A 73 12.02 -10.61 0.66
C GLN A 73 10.77 -10.42 1.52
N ARG A 74 10.76 -11.08 2.70
CA ARG A 74 9.81 -10.77 3.78
C ARG A 74 10.18 -9.37 4.27
N TYR A 75 9.37 -8.38 3.95
CA TYR A 75 9.45 -7.13 4.68
C TYR A 75 8.83 -7.40 6.05
N TYR A 76 9.70 -7.43 7.06
CA TYR A 76 9.35 -7.40 8.47
C TYR A 76 9.30 -5.98 8.96
#